data_AF-A0A9P4UEQ1-F1
#
_entry.id   AF-A0A9P4UEQ1-F1
#
_cell.length_a   1.000
_cell.length_b   1.000
_cell.length_c   1.000
_cell.angle_alpha   90.00
_cell.angle_beta   90.00
_cell.angle_gamma   90.00
#
_symmetry.space_group_name_H-M   'P 1'
#
loop_
_entity.id
_entity.type
_entity.pdbx_description
1 polymer ?
#
loop_
_entity_poly.entity_id
_entity_poly.type
_entity_poly.pdbx_seq_one_letter_code
_entity_poly.pdbx_strand_id
1 'polypeptide(L)'
;MQSLVTPFGASYYFSSKSVTVDVYQGLVDRGWRRSGTVFYKPDVLRHCCPHYTIRLPVASFAPTRDHRQVINRWNRFVLGDEYSKEAAKLYPKSKADKAKQRNGFDLPGAVHESEYANTKRPPEPAHRFEVTLEEGKFTKEKYELFHNYQQHVHHEKPSEISQSGFKRFLCESPLQRRTAQVNGKTQQLGSYHQCYRLDGRLIAMGVLDLLPHCVSGVYFLYHSDFEKWSFGKLSALREAMLALEGGYQYYYMGYYIHSCAKMRYKGEYRPQYVLDPESLTWDPLEGELRALLDKKRYVSLSRERRLKEAAQGTGGHAVESTQHDAEPDSYSDFPYPTAKEASDAVSNGVSLFDVRVPGVMTEEEIKQHPLGEQRISGRNQVFVAEDLMAWEGGDIRDGSFKGITAEFVAFLGPDVAKQVVIGFG
;
A
#
# COMPACT_ATOMS: atom_id res chain seq x y z
N MET A 1 -18.89 -8.44 14.01
CA MET A 1 -17.86 -8.24 12.97
C MET A 1 -18.48 -8.85 11.71
N GLN A 2 -18.55 -8.12 10.58
CA GLN A 2 -19.06 -8.68 9.32
C GLN A 2 -17.83 -9.10 8.48
N SER A 3 -17.53 -10.39 8.48
CA SER A 3 -16.29 -10.95 7.91
C SER A 3 -16.60 -11.91 6.76
N LEU A 4 -17.39 -11.47 5.79
CA LEU A 4 -17.58 -12.15 4.52
C LEU A 4 -16.74 -11.46 3.46
N VAL A 5 -16.09 -12.22 2.58
CA VAL A 5 -15.48 -11.68 1.37
C VAL A 5 -16.57 -11.52 0.32
N THR A 6 -16.95 -10.29 0.01
CA THR A 6 -17.95 -10.02 -1.03
C THR A 6 -17.27 -9.40 -2.25
N PRO A 7 -17.53 -9.90 -3.47
CA PRO A 7 -17.07 -9.24 -4.69
C PRO A 7 -17.91 -7.98 -4.94
N PHE A 8 -17.25 -6.87 -5.29
CA PHE A 8 -17.90 -5.71 -5.88
C PHE A 8 -17.02 -5.16 -7.01
N GLY A 9 -17.47 -5.35 -8.25
CA GLY A 9 -16.65 -5.08 -9.43
C GLY A 9 -15.40 -5.97 -9.43
N ALA A 10 -14.22 -5.37 -9.51
CA ALA A 10 -12.93 -6.06 -9.62
C ALA A 10 -12.21 -6.18 -8.27
N SER A 11 -12.93 -6.30 -7.16
CA SER A 11 -12.36 -6.27 -5.82
C SER A 11 -13.19 -7.07 -4.81
N TYR A 12 -12.48 -7.58 -3.81
CA TYR A 12 -13.01 -8.42 -2.74
C TYR A 12 -12.91 -7.69 -1.42
N TYR A 13 -13.96 -7.70 -0.61
CA TYR A 13 -14.07 -6.84 0.57
C TYR A 13 -14.46 -7.62 1.82
N PHE A 14 -13.90 -7.24 2.98
CA PHE A 14 -14.46 -7.60 4.29
C PHE A 14 -14.35 -6.42 5.24
N SER A 15 -15.03 -6.47 6.40
CA SER A 15 -14.94 -5.43 7.41
C SER A 15 -14.42 -5.96 8.74
N SER A 16 -13.68 -5.11 9.46
CA SER A 16 -13.37 -5.37 10.86
C SER A 16 -13.36 -4.09 11.66
N LYS A 17 -13.81 -4.18 12.92
CA LYS A 17 -13.76 -3.08 13.88
C LYS A 17 -12.47 -3.07 14.69
N SER A 18 -11.71 -4.16 14.68
CA SER A 18 -10.49 -4.32 15.48
C SER A 18 -9.56 -5.35 14.85
N VAL A 19 -8.33 -4.95 14.59
CA VAL A 19 -7.29 -5.74 13.94
C VAL A 19 -5.94 -5.41 14.58
N THR A 20 -5.12 -6.40 14.87
CA THR A 20 -3.74 -6.16 15.32
C THR A 20 -2.89 -5.69 14.14
N VAL A 21 -1.85 -4.91 14.43
CA VAL A 21 -0.91 -4.43 13.39
C VAL A 21 -0.19 -5.59 12.68
N ASP A 22 0.00 -6.72 13.35
CA ASP A 22 0.60 -7.94 12.81
C ASP A 22 -0.32 -8.65 11.79
N VAL A 23 -1.61 -8.76 12.12
CA VAL A 23 -2.61 -9.27 11.17
C VAL A 23 -2.66 -8.39 9.93
N TYR A 24 -2.68 -7.06 10.11
CA TYR A 24 -2.73 -6.16 8.95
C TYR A 24 -1.43 -6.15 8.14
N GLN A 25 -0.27 -6.34 8.76
CA GLN A 25 0.98 -6.58 8.03
C GLN A 25 0.85 -7.78 7.09
N GLY A 26 0.40 -8.93 7.59
CA GLY A 26 0.22 -10.12 6.77
C GLY A 26 -0.79 -9.92 5.63
N LEU A 27 -1.86 -9.14 5.87
CA LEU A 27 -2.81 -8.74 4.84
C LEU A 27 -2.14 -7.88 3.75
N VAL A 28 -1.42 -6.84 4.14
CA VAL A 28 -0.74 -5.92 3.22
C VAL A 28 0.29 -6.64 2.35
N ASP A 29 1.00 -7.60 2.93
CA ASP A 29 1.98 -8.46 2.24
C ASP A 29 1.34 -9.45 1.27
N ARG A 30 0.01 -9.63 1.34
CA ARG A 30 -0.80 -10.41 0.39
C ARG A 30 -1.63 -9.52 -0.54
N GLY A 31 -1.32 -8.23 -0.59
CA GLY A 31 -1.94 -7.26 -1.50
C GLY A 31 -3.28 -6.69 -1.02
N TRP A 32 -3.66 -6.88 0.25
CA TRP A 32 -4.81 -6.19 0.82
C TRP A 32 -4.50 -4.73 1.16
N ARG A 33 -5.51 -3.88 1.13
CA ARG A 33 -5.48 -2.51 1.68
C ARG A 33 -6.74 -2.24 2.47
N ARG A 34 -6.81 -1.08 3.13
CA ARG A 34 -8.00 -0.66 3.87
C ARG A 34 -8.41 0.77 3.58
N SER A 35 -9.67 1.05 3.87
CA SER A 35 -10.31 2.36 3.87
C SER A 35 -11.22 2.40 5.10
N GLY A 36 -10.81 3.14 6.13
CA GLY A 36 -11.45 3.02 7.43
C GLY A 36 -11.36 1.59 7.98
N THR A 37 -12.52 1.02 8.29
CA THR A 37 -12.73 -0.34 8.80
C THR A 37 -12.97 -1.39 7.70
N VAL A 38 -13.00 -0.98 6.44
CA VAL A 38 -13.21 -1.86 5.28
C VAL A 38 -11.86 -2.25 4.67
N PHE A 39 -11.63 -3.53 4.50
CA PHE A 39 -10.45 -4.10 3.85
C PHE A 39 -10.84 -4.54 2.45
N TYR A 40 -9.93 -4.37 1.49
CA TYR A 40 -10.16 -4.73 0.10
C TYR A 40 -8.92 -5.30 -0.57
N LYS A 41 -9.13 -6.28 -1.44
CA LYS A 41 -8.11 -6.88 -2.32
C LYS A 41 -8.60 -6.79 -3.77
N PRO A 42 -7.96 -5.99 -4.63
CA PRO A 42 -8.26 -5.96 -6.04
C PRO A 42 -7.92 -7.29 -6.72
N ASP A 43 -8.77 -7.70 -7.66
CA ASP A 43 -8.41 -8.69 -8.67
C ASP A 43 -7.50 -8.01 -9.70
N VAL A 44 -6.20 -8.17 -9.52
CA VAL A 44 -5.17 -7.48 -10.32
C VAL A 44 -5.31 -7.80 -11.81
N LEU A 45 -5.73 -9.03 -12.16
CA LEU A 45 -5.90 -9.49 -13.53
C LEU A 45 -7.11 -8.82 -14.18
N ARG A 46 -8.25 -8.86 -13.49
CA ARG A 46 -9.53 -8.42 -14.05
C ARG A 46 -9.77 -6.91 -13.94
N HIS A 47 -8.93 -6.19 -13.18
CA HIS A 47 -9.01 -4.75 -13.07
C HIS A 47 -8.51 -4.04 -14.35
N CYS A 48 -9.23 -3.02 -14.85
CA CYS A 48 -8.86 -2.28 -16.08
C CYS A 48 -7.43 -1.73 -16.05
N CYS A 49 -6.99 -1.33 -14.85
CA CYS A 49 -5.66 -0.88 -14.52
C CYS A 49 -5.11 -1.72 -13.37
N PRO A 50 -4.17 -2.65 -13.60
CA PRO A 50 -3.67 -3.54 -12.55
C PRO A 50 -2.99 -2.80 -11.39
N HIS A 51 -3.40 -3.16 -10.17
CA HIS A 51 -2.96 -2.55 -8.92
C HIS A 51 -1.85 -3.37 -8.26
N TYR A 52 -0.60 -3.11 -8.63
CA TYR A 52 0.53 -3.81 -8.05
C TYR A 52 0.87 -3.26 -6.66
N THR A 53 1.07 -4.15 -5.69
CA THR A 53 1.65 -3.76 -4.40
C THR A 53 3.15 -3.59 -4.58
N ILE A 54 3.70 -2.47 -4.09
CA ILE A 54 5.13 -2.17 -4.15
C ILE A 54 5.71 -1.90 -2.77
N ARG A 55 7.00 -2.25 -2.59
CA ARG A 55 7.75 -1.94 -1.37
C ARG A 55 9.17 -1.46 -1.67
N LEU A 56 9.56 -0.40 -0.97
CA LEU A 56 10.89 0.21 -1.01
C LEU A 56 11.68 -0.24 0.22
N PRO A 57 12.78 -1.01 0.09
CA PRO A 57 13.71 -1.26 1.19
C PRO A 57 14.45 0.03 1.56
N VAL A 58 14.08 0.65 2.67
CA VAL A 58 14.49 2.03 2.97
C VAL A 58 15.97 2.17 3.32
N ALA A 59 16.60 1.11 3.82
CA ALA A 59 18.03 1.07 4.09
C ALA A 59 18.89 1.12 2.81
N SER A 60 18.34 0.69 1.67
CA SER A 60 19.02 0.66 0.38
C SER A 60 18.55 1.77 -0.56
N PHE A 61 17.64 2.65 -0.10
CA PHE A 61 17.07 3.70 -0.94
C PHE A 61 18.13 4.70 -1.37
N ALA A 62 18.26 4.88 -2.69
CA ALA A 62 19.13 5.89 -3.29
C ALA A 62 18.29 6.96 -4.03
N PRO A 63 18.34 8.24 -3.62
CA PRO A 63 17.55 9.27 -4.26
C PRO A 63 18.07 9.59 -5.66
N THR A 64 17.17 9.68 -6.64
CA THR A 64 17.48 10.10 -8.01
C THR A 64 17.83 11.59 -8.07
N ARG A 65 18.31 12.07 -9.22
CA ARG A 65 18.52 13.51 -9.45
C ARG A 65 17.24 14.32 -9.22
N ASP A 66 16.11 13.82 -9.69
CA ASP A 66 14.81 14.48 -9.55
C ASP A 66 14.37 14.55 -8.07
N HIS A 67 14.54 13.47 -7.29
CA HIS A 67 14.29 13.50 -5.85
C HIS A 67 15.11 14.59 -5.14
N ARG A 68 16.41 14.69 -5.48
CA ARG A 68 17.32 15.71 -4.94
C ARG A 68 16.88 17.12 -5.33
N GLN A 69 16.45 17.32 -6.58
CA GLN A 69 15.99 18.62 -7.08
C GLN A 69 14.73 19.07 -6.35
N VAL A 70 13.75 18.19 -6.17
CA VAL A 70 12.49 18.51 -5.49
C VAL A 70 12.72 18.92 -4.04
N ILE A 71 13.50 18.14 -3.28
CA ILE A 71 13.79 18.48 -1.87
C ILE A 71 14.62 19.76 -1.73
N ASN A 72 15.68 19.93 -2.56
CA ASN A 72 16.50 21.13 -2.50
C ASN A 72 15.71 22.40 -2.86
N ARG A 73 14.76 22.30 -3.80
CA ARG A 73 13.89 23.41 -4.18
C ARG A 73 12.95 23.78 -3.02
N TRP A 74 12.39 22.79 -2.34
CA TRP A 74 11.56 23.01 -1.14
C TRP A 74 12.37 23.65 -0.01
N ASN A 75 13.56 23.11 0.29
CA ASN A 75 14.43 23.64 1.33
C ASN A 75 14.82 25.09 1.08
N ARG A 76 15.21 25.42 -0.16
CA ARG A 76 15.53 26.80 -0.53
C ARG A 76 14.36 27.76 -0.33
N PHE A 77 13.14 27.33 -0.66
CA PHE A 77 11.95 28.13 -0.47
C PHE A 77 11.66 28.40 1.01
N VAL A 78 11.65 27.34 1.82
CA VAL A 78 11.35 27.46 3.26
C VAL A 78 12.43 28.24 4.00
N LEU A 79 13.69 27.95 3.74
CA LEU A 79 14.81 28.62 4.43
C LEU A 79 14.96 30.06 3.95
N GLY A 80 14.90 30.30 2.64
CA GLY A 80 15.14 31.60 2.03
C GLY A 80 16.62 31.91 1.81
N ASP A 81 16.89 32.74 0.80
CA ASP A 81 18.25 33.09 0.39
C ASP A 81 18.98 33.95 1.43
N GLU A 82 18.26 34.78 2.19
CA GLU A 82 18.82 35.62 3.25
C GLU A 82 19.28 34.80 4.45
N TYR A 83 18.40 33.93 4.98
CA TYR A 83 18.76 32.95 6.00
C TYR A 83 19.99 32.14 5.59
N SER A 84 19.99 31.60 4.36
CA SER A 84 21.07 30.74 3.89
C SER A 84 22.42 31.46 3.87
N LYS A 85 22.45 32.75 3.52
CA LYS A 85 23.67 33.57 3.53
C LYS A 85 24.16 33.85 4.94
N GLU A 86 23.28 34.27 5.84
CA GLU A 86 23.64 34.65 7.21
C GLU A 86 23.96 33.43 8.09
N ALA A 87 23.18 32.35 7.98
CA ALA A 87 23.45 31.09 8.68
C ALA A 87 24.79 30.47 8.25
N ALA A 88 25.19 30.59 6.98
CA ALA A 88 26.50 30.13 6.52
C ALA A 88 27.68 30.91 7.13
N LYS A 89 27.46 32.18 7.50
CA LYS A 89 28.45 33.02 8.21
C LYS A 89 28.51 32.67 9.70
N LEU A 90 27.36 32.57 10.35
CA LEU A 90 27.26 32.33 11.80
C LEU A 90 27.58 30.89 12.19
N TYR A 91 27.21 29.93 11.34
CA TYR A 91 27.35 28.49 11.59
C TYR A 91 28.09 27.81 10.43
N PRO A 92 29.39 28.10 10.25
CA PRO A 92 30.14 27.53 9.16
C PRO A 92 30.22 26.00 9.29
N LYS A 93 29.93 25.30 8.18
CA LYS A 93 30.05 23.83 8.10
C LYS A 93 31.45 23.37 8.43
N SER A 94 31.56 22.30 9.22
CA SER A 94 32.85 21.70 9.56
C SER A 94 33.53 21.11 8.32
N LYS A 95 34.85 20.86 8.39
CA LYS A 95 35.57 20.14 7.32
C LYS A 95 34.95 18.77 7.05
N ALA A 96 34.47 18.09 8.09
CA ALA A 96 33.82 16.79 7.97
C ALA A 96 32.48 16.88 7.21
N ASP A 97 31.67 17.90 7.51
CA ASP A 97 30.39 18.13 6.81
C ASP A 97 30.61 18.44 5.33
N LYS A 98 31.60 19.30 5.03
CA LYS A 98 31.99 19.62 3.65
C LYS A 98 32.48 18.37 2.91
N ALA A 99 33.25 17.51 3.57
CA ALA A 99 33.70 16.24 2.99
C ALA A 99 32.54 15.28 2.72
N LYS A 100 31.57 15.15 3.65
CA LYS A 100 30.34 14.36 3.45
C LYS A 100 29.55 14.84 2.24
N GLN A 101 29.35 16.15 2.10
CA GLN A 101 28.62 16.73 0.97
C GLN A 101 29.32 16.52 -0.38
N ARG A 102 30.65 16.42 -0.39
CA ARG A 102 31.42 16.12 -1.60
C ARG A 102 31.31 14.64 -2.01
N ASN A 103 31.20 13.75 -1.03
CA ASN A 103 31.26 12.30 -1.24
C ASN A 103 29.89 11.64 -1.45
N GLY A 104 28.78 12.40 -1.35
CA GLY A 104 27.44 11.85 -1.54
C GLY A 104 26.34 12.86 -1.23
N PHE A 105 25.09 12.41 -1.39
CA PHE A 105 23.92 13.17 -0.99
C PHE A 105 23.38 12.61 0.33
N ASP A 106 23.47 13.42 1.38
CA ASP A 106 22.91 13.11 2.69
C ASP A 106 21.39 13.29 2.65
N LEU A 107 20.69 12.20 2.30
CA LEU A 107 19.24 12.22 2.17
C LEU A 107 18.53 12.51 3.51
N PRO A 108 18.85 11.84 4.63
CA PRO A 108 18.25 12.20 5.92
C PRO A 108 18.45 13.68 6.25
N GLY A 109 19.69 14.18 6.13
CA GLY A 109 19.98 15.59 6.38
C GLY A 109 19.15 16.53 5.50
N ALA A 110 19.05 16.25 4.19
CA ALA A 110 18.29 17.08 3.25
C ALA A 110 16.78 17.06 3.51
N VAL A 111 16.20 15.92 3.88
CA VAL A 111 14.76 15.79 4.19
C VAL A 111 14.37 16.61 5.41
N HIS A 112 15.26 16.69 6.39
CA HIS A 112 15.04 17.37 7.66
C HIS A 112 15.51 18.83 7.70
N GLU A 113 16.28 19.27 6.70
CA GLU A 113 16.99 20.55 6.67
C GLU A 113 16.07 21.74 6.89
N SER A 114 14.89 21.74 6.26
CA SER A 114 13.94 22.85 6.36
C SER A 114 12.96 22.74 7.53
N GLU A 115 12.95 21.63 8.27
CA GLU A 115 12.08 21.49 9.44
C GLU A 115 12.56 22.44 10.54
N TYR A 116 11.65 23.25 11.08
CA TYR A 116 11.96 24.36 11.98
C TYR A 116 12.71 23.94 13.26
N ALA A 117 12.49 22.71 13.73
CA ALA A 117 13.23 22.15 14.85
C ALA A 117 14.73 21.96 14.56
N ASN A 118 15.11 21.80 13.29
CA ASN A 118 16.49 21.54 12.86
C ASN A 118 17.21 22.79 12.33
N THR A 119 16.49 23.92 12.16
CA THR A 119 17.10 25.17 11.70
C THR A 119 17.93 25.82 12.81
N LYS A 120 19.12 26.29 12.43
CA LYS A 120 20.00 27.08 13.31
C LYS A 120 19.47 28.51 13.37
N ARG A 121 19.29 29.05 14.57
CA ARG A 121 18.72 30.38 14.80
C ARG A 121 19.54 31.11 15.89
N PRO A 122 19.76 32.44 15.76
CA PRO A 122 19.39 33.33 14.63
C PRO A 122 20.28 33.15 13.38
N PRO A 123 19.86 33.60 12.17
CA PRO A 123 18.61 34.30 11.83
C PRO A 123 17.40 33.37 11.77
N GLU A 124 16.20 33.92 11.65
CA GLU A 124 14.98 33.13 11.38
C GLU A 124 14.91 32.73 9.89
N PRO A 125 14.43 31.52 9.54
CA PRO A 125 14.16 31.13 8.17
C PRO A 125 12.98 31.95 7.59
N ALA A 126 12.89 32.03 6.26
CA ALA A 126 11.81 32.73 5.56
C ALA A 126 10.41 32.19 5.91
N HIS A 127 10.31 30.90 6.18
CA HIS A 127 9.09 30.23 6.63
C HIS A 127 9.37 29.26 7.76
N ARG A 128 8.37 29.09 8.64
CA ARG A 128 8.35 28.05 9.67
C ARG A 128 7.68 26.80 9.11
N PHE A 129 8.47 25.80 8.75
CA PHE A 129 7.96 24.51 8.28
C PHE A 129 8.05 23.43 9.36
N GLU A 130 6.97 22.73 9.63
CA GLU A 130 6.87 21.72 10.68
C GLU A 130 6.22 20.44 10.14
N VAL A 131 6.80 19.29 10.49
CA VAL A 131 6.24 17.98 10.19
C VAL A 131 5.97 17.26 11.49
N THR A 132 4.71 16.87 11.74
CA THR A 132 4.29 16.19 12.96
C THR A 132 3.59 14.87 12.63
N LEU A 133 3.85 13.84 13.44
CA LEU A 133 3.09 12.60 13.40
C LEU A 133 2.01 12.66 14.49
N GLU A 134 0.76 12.77 14.06
CA GLU A 134 -0.39 12.96 14.93
C GLU A 134 -1.33 11.75 14.89
N GLU A 135 -2.20 11.65 15.89
CA GLU A 135 -3.30 10.70 15.81
C GLU A 135 -4.20 10.99 14.59
N GLY A 136 -4.68 9.90 13.97
CA GLY A 136 -5.68 9.93 12.88
C GLY A 136 -7.08 10.35 13.36
N LYS A 137 -7.19 11.41 14.16
CA LYS A 137 -8.46 11.95 14.65
C LYS A 137 -8.94 13.08 13.75
N PHE A 138 -10.26 13.24 13.73
CA PHE A 138 -10.89 14.37 13.06
C PHE A 138 -10.46 15.69 13.72
N THR A 139 -10.02 16.64 12.91
CA THR A 139 -9.99 18.07 13.26
C THR A 139 -10.62 18.85 12.12
N LYS A 140 -11.12 20.06 12.43
CA LYS A 140 -11.68 20.96 11.41
C LYS A 140 -10.61 21.31 10.36
N GLU A 141 -9.39 21.63 10.80
CA GLU A 141 -8.24 21.92 9.93
C GLU A 141 -7.94 20.78 8.93
N LYS A 142 -7.90 19.52 9.39
CA LYS A 142 -7.65 18.35 8.52
C LYS A 142 -8.78 18.14 7.52
N TYR A 143 -10.02 18.38 7.93
CA TYR A 143 -11.18 18.29 7.05
C TYR A 143 -11.17 19.39 5.98
N GLU A 144 -10.82 20.62 6.33
CA GLU A 144 -10.73 21.74 5.36
C GLU A 144 -9.68 21.45 4.28
N LEU A 145 -8.54 20.87 4.68
CA LEU A 145 -7.52 20.41 3.73
C LEU A 145 -8.03 19.28 2.81
N PHE A 146 -8.70 18.28 3.38
CA PHE A 146 -9.33 17.20 2.61
C PHE A 146 -10.37 17.74 1.62
N HIS A 147 -11.22 18.67 2.07
CA HIS A 147 -12.25 19.27 1.26
C HIS A 147 -11.66 20.05 0.09
N ASN A 148 -10.64 20.89 0.35
CA ASN A 148 -9.90 21.57 -0.70
C ASN A 148 -9.33 20.58 -1.72
N TYR A 149 -8.66 19.52 -1.25
CA TYR A 149 -8.05 18.52 -2.13
C TYR A 149 -9.07 17.80 -3.02
N GLN A 150 -10.21 17.35 -2.45
CA GLN A 150 -11.24 16.67 -3.24
C GLN A 150 -11.83 17.57 -4.34
N GLN A 151 -12.08 18.84 -4.04
CA GLN A 151 -12.61 19.77 -5.04
C GLN A 151 -11.62 20.09 -6.16
N HIS A 152 -10.33 20.29 -5.83
CA HIS A 152 -9.37 20.81 -6.81
C HIS A 152 -8.63 19.70 -7.55
N VAL A 153 -8.38 18.56 -6.91
CA VAL A 153 -7.59 17.45 -7.48
C VAL A 153 -8.49 16.35 -8.03
N HIS A 154 -9.62 16.07 -7.36
CA HIS A 154 -10.59 15.05 -7.79
C HIS A 154 -11.84 15.62 -8.48
N HIS A 155 -12.02 16.94 -8.45
CA HIS A 155 -13.17 17.64 -9.05
C HIS A 155 -14.53 17.16 -8.51
N GLU A 156 -14.56 16.69 -7.25
CA GLU A 156 -15.80 16.33 -6.56
C GLU A 156 -16.63 17.58 -6.24
N LYS A 157 -17.95 17.45 -6.28
CA LYS A 157 -18.86 18.54 -5.93
C LYS A 157 -18.85 18.75 -4.42
N PRO A 158 -19.04 20.00 -3.92
CA PRO A 158 -19.12 20.26 -2.48
C PRO A 158 -20.14 19.37 -1.74
N SER A 159 -21.25 19.01 -2.41
CA SER A 159 -22.30 18.14 -1.86
C SER A 159 -21.86 16.69 -1.63
N GLU A 160 -20.81 16.24 -2.32
CA GLU A 160 -20.28 14.87 -2.24
C GLU A 160 -19.22 14.76 -1.12
N ILE A 161 -18.67 15.89 -0.69
CA ILE A 161 -17.59 15.99 0.28
C ILE A 161 -18.17 16.25 1.66
N SER A 162 -18.17 15.23 2.52
CA SER A 162 -18.77 15.30 3.85
C SER A 162 -17.78 15.01 4.97
N GLN A 163 -18.01 15.61 6.14
CA GLN A 163 -17.24 15.31 7.35
C GLN A 163 -17.37 13.84 7.78
N SER A 164 -18.55 13.24 7.62
CA SER A 164 -18.78 11.82 7.91
C SER A 164 -17.99 10.94 6.95
N GLY A 165 -17.96 11.27 5.66
CA GLY A 165 -17.12 10.61 4.66
C GLY A 165 -15.63 10.69 5.03
N PHE A 166 -15.13 11.88 5.38
CA PHE A 166 -13.74 12.06 5.83
C PHE A 166 -13.41 11.26 7.09
N LYS A 167 -14.30 11.25 8.10
CA LYS A 167 -14.12 10.46 9.32
C LYS A 167 -14.02 8.98 9.01
N ARG A 168 -15.01 8.44 8.28
CA ARG A 168 -15.06 7.02 7.90
C ARG A 168 -13.86 6.62 7.05
N PHE A 169 -13.43 7.48 6.13
CA PHE A 169 -12.37 7.15 5.17
C PHE A 169 -10.98 7.24 5.78
N LEU A 170 -10.67 8.35 6.47
CA LEU A 170 -9.30 8.70 6.84
C LEU A 170 -9.05 8.74 8.36
N CYS A 171 -10.08 8.87 9.20
CA CYS A 171 -9.89 8.95 10.66
C CYS A 171 -10.16 7.62 11.37
N GLU A 172 -11.16 6.87 10.92
CA GLU A 172 -11.46 5.55 11.48
C GLU A 172 -10.34 4.57 11.16
N SER A 173 -9.93 3.80 12.16
CA SER A 173 -8.97 2.72 11.98
C SER A 173 -9.30 1.54 12.90
N PRO A 174 -9.27 0.31 12.36
CA PRO A 174 -9.38 -0.89 13.18
C PRO A 174 -8.06 -1.24 13.86
N LEU A 175 -6.96 -0.57 13.54
CA LEU A 175 -5.63 -0.97 14.01
C LEU A 175 -5.44 -0.66 15.49
N GLN A 176 -5.13 -1.71 16.26
CA GLN A 176 -4.75 -1.58 17.66
C GLN A 176 -3.37 -0.94 17.77
N ARG A 177 -3.32 0.29 18.29
CA ARG A 177 -2.05 1.00 18.48
C ARG A 177 -1.22 0.36 19.58
N ARG A 178 0.08 0.25 19.34
CA ARG A 178 1.06 -0.19 20.34
C ARG A 178 2.44 0.36 20.00
N THR A 179 3.37 0.27 20.94
CA THR A 179 4.78 0.52 20.67
C THR A 179 5.56 -0.78 20.71
N ALA A 180 6.66 -0.84 19.96
CA ALA A 180 7.60 -1.96 19.96
C ALA A 180 9.04 -1.44 20.05
N GLN A 181 9.95 -2.29 20.52
CA GLN A 181 11.39 -2.02 20.50
C GLN A 181 12.04 -2.92 19.46
N VAL A 182 12.69 -2.34 18.45
CA VAL A 182 13.36 -3.07 17.38
C VAL A 182 14.73 -2.44 17.14
N ASN A 183 15.80 -3.23 17.32
CA ASN A 183 17.18 -2.78 17.12
C ASN A 183 17.52 -1.47 17.88
N GLY A 184 17.02 -1.34 19.12
CA GLY A 184 17.23 -0.15 19.96
C GLY A 184 16.39 1.07 19.57
N LYS A 185 15.43 0.92 18.65
CA LYS A 185 14.50 1.99 18.22
C LYS A 185 13.10 1.70 18.73
N THR A 186 12.42 2.77 19.19
CA THR A 186 10.99 2.72 19.52
C THR A 186 10.16 2.87 18.25
N GLN A 187 9.48 1.81 17.85
CA GLN A 187 8.48 1.82 16.78
C GLN A 187 7.10 2.21 17.35
N GLN A 188 6.43 3.13 16.67
CA GLN A 188 5.02 3.48 16.90
C GLN A 188 4.15 2.73 15.91
N LEU A 189 3.28 1.83 16.36
CA LEU A 189 2.47 1.00 15.48
C LEU A 189 0.99 1.42 15.52
N GLY A 190 0.34 1.40 14.35
CA GLY A 190 -1.05 1.77 14.12
C GLY A 190 -1.21 2.92 13.14
N SER A 191 -2.37 3.57 13.14
CA SER A 191 -2.70 4.61 12.14
C SER A 191 -2.48 6.03 12.65
N TYR A 192 -1.82 6.83 11.82
CA TYR A 192 -1.38 8.20 12.11
C TYR A 192 -1.60 9.13 10.91
N HIS A 193 -1.70 10.42 11.19
CA HIS A 193 -1.62 11.49 10.19
C HIS A 193 -0.26 12.17 10.29
N GLN A 194 0.52 12.15 9.22
CA GLN A 194 1.72 12.97 9.10
C GLN A 194 1.32 14.33 8.54
N CYS A 195 1.29 15.34 9.40
CA CYS A 195 0.83 16.69 9.10
C CYS A 195 2.03 17.58 8.73
N TYR A 196 1.89 18.33 7.63
CA TYR A 196 2.91 19.27 7.14
C TYR A 196 2.34 20.69 7.28
N ARG A 197 2.97 21.52 8.12
CA ARG A 197 2.55 22.89 8.37
C ARG A 197 3.59 23.88 7.86
N LEU A 198 3.13 24.95 7.22
CA LEU A 198 3.94 26.09 6.81
C LEU A 198 3.33 27.35 7.42
N ASP A 199 4.13 28.07 8.22
CA ASP A 199 3.71 29.27 8.97
C ASP A 199 2.44 29.03 9.80
N GLY A 200 2.35 27.84 10.41
CA GLY A 200 1.23 27.41 11.23
C GLY A 200 0.01 26.88 10.48
N ARG A 201 -0.06 27.01 9.14
CA ARG A 201 -1.16 26.46 8.32
C ARG A 201 -0.85 25.03 7.91
N LEU A 202 -1.79 24.09 8.07
CA LEU A 202 -1.71 22.75 7.49
C LEU A 202 -1.83 22.79 5.95
N ILE A 203 -0.76 22.40 5.26
CA ILE A 203 -0.65 22.49 3.79
C ILE A 203 -0.62 21.12 3.11
N ALA A 204 -0.27 20.07 3.84
CA ALA A 204 -0.34 18.69 3.35
C ALA A 204 -0.51 17.71 4.52
N MET A 205 -1.00 16.52 4.22
CA MET A 205 -1.21 15.45 5.19
C MET A 205 -1.06 14.08 4.52
N GLY A 206 -0.19 13.23 5.06
CA GLY A 206 -0.14 11.80 4.77
C GLY A 206 -0.96 11.01 5.79
N VAL A 207 -1.73 10.02 5.33
CA VAL A 207 -2.44 9.06 6.17
C VAL A 207 -1.66 7.76 6.11
N LEU A 208 -1.08 7.36 7.24
CA LEU A 208 -0.09 6.30 7.32
C LEU A 208 -0.53 5.20 8.28
N ASP A 209 -0.29 3.96 7.89
CA ASP A 209 -0.31 2.80 8.78
C ASP A 209 1.11 2.36 9.05
N LEU A 210 1.55 2.49 10.30
CA LEU A 210 2.86 2.03 10.75
C LEU A 210 2.69 0.60 11.28
N LEU A 211 3.30 -0.36 10.60
CA LEU A 211 3.18 -1.80 10.81
C LEU A 211 4.54 -2.37 11.20
N PRO A 212 4.62 -3.59 11.78
CA PRO A 212 5.87 -4.11 12.33
C PRO A 212 7.05 -4.09 11.33
N HIS A 213 6.81 -4.27 10.03
CA HIS A 213 7.86 -4.26 9.02
C HIS A 213 7.87 -3.01 8.15
N CYS A 214 6.75 -2.28 8.04
CA CYS A 214 6.66 -1.18 7.08
C CYS A 214 5.89 0.05 7.58
N VAL A 215 6.23 1.19 6.97
CA VAL A 215 5.33 2.35 6.91
C VAL A 215 4.51 2.21 5.63
N SER A 216 3.18 2.19 5.73
CA SER A 216 2.27 2.03 4.60
C SER A 216 1.47 3.30 4.36
N GLY A 217 1.65 3.90 3.18
CA GLY A 217 0.86 5.04 2.72
C GLY A 217 -0.56 4.62 2.34
N VAL A 218 -1.56 5.14 3.04
CA VAL A 218 -2.99 4.92 2.77
C VAL A 218 -3.53 5.98 1.84
N TYR A 219 -3.27 7.24 2.16
CA TYR A 219 -3.74 8.38 1.38
C TYR A 219 -2.81 9.58 1.58
N PHE A 220 -2.75 10.47 0.59
CA PHE A 220 -1.98 11.70 0.71
C PHE A 220 -2.75 12.85 0.07
N LEU A 221 -2.80 13.98 0.77
CA LEU A 221 -3.53 15.16 0.34
C LEU A 221 -2.73 16.43 0.63
N TYR A 222 -2.92 17.45 -0.21
CA TYR A 222 -2.25 18.74 -0.10
C TYR A 222 -3.19 19.87 -0.54
N HIS A 223 -2.91 21.09 -0.09
CA HIS A 223 -3.70 22.25 -0.46
C HIS A 223 -3.35 22.71 -1.87
N SER A 224 -4.35 23.11 -2.68
CA SER A 224 -4.17 23.52 -4.08
C SER A 224 -3.09 24.58 -4.30
N ASP A 225 -2.96 25.57 -3.41
CA ASP A 225 -1.86 26.56 -3.37
C ASP A 225 -0.45 25.96 -3.50
N PHE A 226 -0.28 24.68 -3.13
CA PHE A 226 1.01 23.99 -3.09
C PHE A 226 1.22 22.95 -4.19
N GLU A 227 0.34 22.89 -5.19
CA GLU A 227 0.42 21.92 -6.30
C GLU A 227 1.79 21.94 -7.02
N LYS A 228 2.38 23.13 -7.18
CA LYS A 228 3.68 23.33 -7.86
C LYS A 228 4.89 22.72 -7.14
N TRP A 229 4.73 22.25 -5.90
CA TRP A 229 5.83 21.75 -5.05
C TRP A 229 5.98 20.24 -5.08
N SER A 230 5.15 19.52 -5.83
CA SER A 230 5.25 18.06 -5.97
C SER A 230 5.22 17.33 -4.63
N PHE A 231 4.26 17.68 -3.77
CA PHE A 231 4.16 17.14 -2.41
C PHE A 231 4.07 15.61 -2.35
N GLY A 232 3.55 14.94 -3.38
CA GLY A 232 3.60 13.47 -3.46
C GLY A 232 5.02 12.89 -3.52
N LYS A 233 6.00 13.63 -4.05
CA LYS A 233 7.42 13.23 -4.01
C LYS A 233 8.07 13.62 -2.68
N LEU A 234 7.81 14.84 -2.20
CA LEU A 234 8.34 15.32 -0.91
C LEU A 234 7.90 14.41 0.25
N SER A 235 6.63 14.03 0.28
CA SER A 235 6.10 13.17 1.32
C SER A 235 6.68 11.77 1.27
N ALA A 236 6.79 11.19 0.07
CA ALA A 236 7.42 9.88 -0.10
C ALA A 236 8.88 9.86 0.39
N LEU A 237 9.66 10.93 0.16
CA LEU A 237 11.01 11.04 0.73
C LEU A 237 10.97 11.12 2.27
N ARG A 238 10.09 11.94 2.82
CA ARG A 238 9.96 12.09 4.29
C ARG A 238 9.45 10.82 4.97
N GLU A 239 8.50 10.13 4.37
CA GLU A 239 7.91 8.87 4.85
C GLU A 239 8.91 7.70 4.75
N ALA A 240 9.75 7.68 3.71
CA ALA A 240 10.88 6.75 3.64
C ALA A 240 11.91 7.00 4.76
N MET A 241 12.16 8.27 5.11
CA MET A 241 13.02 8.61 6.26
C MET A 241 12.36 8.28 7.59
N LEU A 242 11.05 8.51 7.74
CA LEU A 242 10.29 8.04 8.91
C LEU A 242 10.44 6.53 9.08
N ALA A 243 10.35 5.76 8.00
CA ALA A 243 10.54 4.32 8.01
C ALA A 243 11.96 3.94 8.47
N LEU A 244 12.99 4.56 7.88
CA LEU A 244 14.39 4.31 8.20
C LEU A 244 14.71 4.66 9.66
N GLU A 245 14.30 5.84 10.11
CA GLU A 245 14.52 6.37 11.45
C GLU A 245 13.80 5.54 12.50
N GLY A 246 12.55 5.18 12.24
CA GLY A 246 11.72 4.36 13.12
C GLY A 246 12.13 2.89 13.19
N GLY A 247 13.06 2.43 12.35
CA GLY A 247 13.53 1.04 12.36
C GLY A 247 12.62 0.08 11.58
N TYR A 248 11.75 0.61 10.72
CA TYR A 248 10.99 -0.18 9.76
C TYR A 248 11.90 -0.62 8.60
N GLN A 249 11.57 -1.74 7.98
CA GLN A 249 12.35 -2.32 6.89
C GLN A 249 11.96 -1.72 5.54
N TYR A 250 10.67 -1.41 5.38
CA TYR A 250 10.10 -1.03 4.10
C TYR A 250 9.21 0.20 4.18
N TYR A 251 9.10 0.91 3.07
CA TYR A 251 8.05 1.88 2.81
C TYR A 251 7.14 1.37 1.69
N TYR A 252 5.86 1.23 1.99
CA TYR A 252 4.83 0.75 1.08
C TYR A 252 4.07 1.96 0.55
N MET A 253 4.32 2.32 -0.70
CA MET A 253 3.77 3.55 -1.31
C MET A 253 2.31 3.38 -1.77
N GLY A 254 1.55 2.45 -1.19
CA GLY A 254 0.24 2.04 -1.69
C GLY A 254 0.34 1.21 -2.98
N TYR A 255 -0.67 1.31 -3.84
CA TYR A 255 -0.64 0.64 -5.15
C TYR A 255 0.23 1.40 -6.16
N TYR A 256 0.81 0.64 -7.08
CA TYR A 256 1.46 1.07 -8.30
C TYR A 256 0.63 0.62 -9.50
N ILE A 257 0.30 1.57 -10.37
CA ILE A 257 -0.42 1.31 -11.62
C ILE A 257 0.50 1.77 -12.74
N HIS A 258 1.08 0.82 -13.47
CA HIS A 258 2.12 1.09 -14.46
C HIS A 258 1.64 2.02 -15.59
N SER A 259 0.40 1.84 -16.04
CA SER A 259 -0.25 2.63 -17.09
C SER A 259 -0.72 4.02 -16.64
N CYS A 260 -0.74 4.32 -15.34
CA CYS A 260 -1.22 5.59 -14.82
C CYS A 260 -0.07 6.58 -14.60
N ALA A 261 -0.02 7.65 -15.38
CA ALA A 261 1.03 8.67 -15.29
C ALA A 261 1.17 9.27 -13.87
N LYS A 262 0.04 9.52 -13.18
CA LYS A 262 0.02 10.04 -11.79
C LYS A 262 0.61 9.07 -10.76
N MET A 263 0.74 7.79 -11.11
CA MET A 263 1.23 6.72 -10.22
C MET A 263 2.59 6.16 -10.66
N ARG A 264 3.02 6.45 -11.90
CA ARG A 264 4.25 5.92 -12.51
C ARG A 264 5.52 6.34 -11.75
N TYR A 265 5.50 7.52 -11.12
CA TYR A 265 6.63 8.06 -10.34
C TYR A 265 7.02 7.18 -9.15
N LYS A 266 6.10 6.38 -8.58
CA LYS A 266 6.42 5.50 -7.44
C LYS A 266 7.45 4.42 -7.79
N GLY A 267 7.56 4.06 -9.07
CA GLY A 267 8.58 3.15 -9.57
C GLY A 267 9.97 3.77 -9.71
N GLU A 268 10.14 5.07 -9.43
CA GLU A 268 11.41 5.79 -9.50
C GLU A 268 12.18 5.76 -8.17
N TYR A 269 11.55 5.30 -7.09
CA TYR A 269 12.17 5.10 -5.76
C TYR A 269 12.89 3.77 -5.74
N ARG A 270 14.20 3.78 -5.99
CA ARG A 270 14.98 2.55 -6.18
C ARG A 270 15.83 2.17 -4.96
N PRO A 271 15.98 0.87 -4.67
CA PRO A 271 15.35 -0.25 -5.35
C PRO A 271 13.85 -0.36 -5.01
N GLN A 272 13.03 -0.77 -5.98
CA GLN A 272 11.60 -1.00 -5.76
C GLN A 272 11.27 -2.44 -6.09
N TYR A 273 10.39 -3.06 -5.30
CA TYR A 273 9.92 -4.43 -5.56
C TYR A 273 8.42 -4.43 -5.76
N VAL A 274 7.93 -5.27 -6.66
CA VAL A 274 6.52 -5.57 -6.88
C VAL A 274 6.19 -6.92 -6.25
N LEU A 275 5.06 -7.00 -5.56
CA LEU A 275 4.46 -8.27 -5.16
C LEU A 275 3.87 -8.95 -6.41
N ASP A 276 4.44 -10.08 -6.80
CA ASP A 276 3.91 -10.90 -7.88
C ASP A 276 2.47 -11.32 -7.55
N PRO A 277 1.49 -11.01 -8.41
CA PRO A 277 0.09 -11.15 -8.07
C PRO A 277 -0.38 -12.60 -7.95
N GLU A 278 0.39 -13.58 -8.45
CA GLU A 278 0.02 -15.00 -8.40
C GLU A 278 0.76 -15.76 -7.31
N SER A 279 2.08 -15.62 -7.25
CA SER A 279 2.93 -16.36 -6.31
C SER A 279 3.14 -15.64 -4.98
N LEU A 280 2.79 -14.36 -4.88
CA LEU A 280 3.04 -13.50 -3.72
C LEU A 280 4.53 -13.37 -3.35
N THR A 281 5.44 -13.65 -4.29
CA THR A 281 6.87 -13.36 -4.14
C THR A 281 7.18 -11.92 -4.54
N TRP A 282 8.33 -11.40 -4.11
CA TRP A 282 8.74 -10.03 -4.42
C TRP A 282 9.77 -10.00 -5.54
N ASP A 283 9.42 -9.39 -6.67
CA ASP A 283 10.31 -9.23 -7.80
C ASP A 283 10.77 -7.76 -7.95
N PRO A 284 12.03 -7.50 -8.35
CA PRO A 284 12.49 -6.13 -8.63
C PRO A 284 11.67 -5.45 -9.73
N LEU A 285 11.27 -4.19 -9.52
CA LEU A 285 10.59 -3.33 -10.51
C LEU A 285 11.58 -2.75 -11.53
N GLU A 286 12.35 -3.62 -12.15
CA GLU A 286 13.36 -3.30 -13.15
C GLU A 286 13.58 -4.50 -14.08
N GLY A 287 14.49 -4.35 -15.05
CA GLY A 287 14.83 -5.42 -15.99
C GLY A 287 13.62 -6.00 -16.70
N GLU A 288 13.49 -7.33 -16.64
CA GLU A 288 12.43 -8.10 -17.30
C GLU A 288 11.03 -7.66 -16.90
N LEU A 289 10.75 -7.48 -15.60
CA LEU A 289 9.41 -7.10 -15.14
C LEU A 289 8.96 -5.78 -15.74
N ARG A 290 9.86 -4.79 -15.76
CA ARG A 290 9.54 -3.47 -16.32
C ARG A 290 9.33 -3.54 -17.83
N ALA A 291 10.16 -4.29 -18.55
CA ALA A 291 10.03 -4.48 -19.99
C ALA A 291 8.72 -5.19 -20.38
N LEU A 292 8.24 -6.11 -19.54
CA LEU A 292 6.94 -6.76 -19.72
C LEU A 292 5.79 -5.82 -19.40
N LEU A 293 5.86 -5.04 -18.32
CA LEU A 293 4.82 -4.07 -17.96
C LEU A 293 4.64 -2.96 -19.01
N ASP A 294 5.69 -2.63 -19.77
CA ASP A 294 5.60 -1.70 -20.90
C ASP A 294 4.85 -2.30 -22.11
N LYS A 295 4.68 -3.64 -22.18
CA LYS A 295 4.09 -4.37 -23.31
C LYS A 295 2.76 -5.05 -23.01
N LYS A 296 2.58 -5.52 -21.76
CA LYS A 296 1.43 -6.30 -21.30
C LYS A 296 0.67 -5.50 -20.26
N ARG A 297 -0.66 -5.67 -20.24
CA ARG A 297 -1.50 -5.05 -19.22
C ARG A 297 -1.25 -5.68 -17.86
N TYR A 298 -1.29 -7.02 -17.81
CA TYR A 298 -1.07 -7.82 -16.63
C TYR A 298 0.25 -8.59 -16.74
N VAL A 299 1.03 -8.61 -15.65
CA VAL A 299 2.30 -9.30 -15.59
C VAL A 299 2.41 -10.01 -14.25
N SER A 300 2.65 -11.32 -14.31
CA SER A 300 3.16 -12.12 -13.20
C SER A 300 4.44 -12.79 -13.68
N LEU A 301 5.59 -12.49 -13.07
CA LEU A 301 6.84 -13.13 -13.46
C LEU A 301 6.84 -14.62 -13.12
N SER A 302 6.13 -15.03 -12.06
CA SER A 302 5.97 -16.45 -11.77
C SER A 302 5.24 -17.16 -12.91
N ARG A 303 4.18 -16.55 -13.46
CA ARG A 303 3.48 -17.07 -14.65
C ARG A 303 4.38 -17.12 -15.88
N GLU A 304 5.09 -16.03 -16.18
CA GLU A 304 5.98 -15.97 -17.35
C GLU A 304 7.08 -17.04 -17.30
N ARG A 305 7.63 -17.31 -16.11
CA ARG A 305 8.61 -18.40 -15.90
C ARG A 305 7.98 -19.76 -16.18
N ARG A 306 6.81 -20.06 -15.59
CA ARG A 306 6.08 -21.33 -15.83
C ARG A 306 5.77 -21.57 -17.32
N LEU A 307 5.31 -20.54 -18.03
CA LEU A 307 4.99 -20.65 -19.46
C LEU A 307 6.25 -20.92 -20.32
N LYS A 308 7.39 -20.29 -19.99
CA LYS A 308 8.66 -20.55 -20.66
C LYS A 308 9.16 -21.98 -20.42
N GLU A 309 9.05 -22.48 -19.19
CA GLU A 309 9.43 -23.85 -18.83
C GLU A 309 8.57 -24.88 -19.56
N ALA A 310 7.25 -24.68 -19.62
CA ALA A 310 6.33 -25.55 -20.34
C ALA A 310 6.65 -25.60 -21.85
N ALA A 311 6.97 -24.45 -22.46
CA ALA A 311 7.35 -24.38 -23.88
C ALA A 311 8.72 -25.02 -24.19
N GLN A 312 9.62 -25.12 -23.20
CA GLN A 312 10.91 -25.80 -23.34
C GLN A 312 10.80 -27.32 -23.09
N GLY A 313 9.86 -27.77 -22.26
CA GLY A 313 9.60 -29.18 -21.99
C GLY A 313 8.88 -29.92 -23.13
N THR A 314 8.15 -29.22 -24.00
CA THR A 314 7.54 -29.77 -25.21
C THR A 314 8.53 -29.79 -26.38
N GLY A 315 9.46 -30.75 -26.36
CA GLY A 315 10.47 -30.90 -27.40
C GLY A 315 9.90 -30.99 -28.83
N GLY A 316 10.41 -30.13 -29.72
CA GLY A 316 10.66 -30.52 -31.11
C GLY A 316 9.50 -30.58 -32.09
N HIS A 317 8.64 -29.55 -32.16
CA HIS A 317 8.11 -29.14 -33.46
C HIS A 317 8.19 -27.61 -33.55
N ALA A 318 9.22 -27.15 -34.26
CA ALA A 318 9.25 -25.80 -34.80
C ALA A 318 8.10 -25.68 -35.81
N VAL A 319 6.92 -25.33 -35.33
CA VAL A 319 5.97 -24.60 -36.15
C VAL A 319 6.51 -23.18 -36.14
N GLU A 320 7.06 -22.75 -37.28
CA GLU A 320 7.23 -21.33 -37.57
C GLU A 320 5.86 -20.68 -37.35
N SER A 321 5.67 -20.07 -36.18
CA SER A 321 4.57 -19.15 -35.99
C SER A 321 4.92 -17.91 -36.80
N THR A 322 4.43 -17.92 -38.04
CA THR A 322 4.04 -16.69 -38.74
C THR A 322 3.51 -15.69 -37.73
N GLN A 323 3.97 -14.44 -37.88
CA GLN A 323 3.46 -13.25 -37.20
C GLN A 323 1.92 -13.24 -37.25
N HIS A 324 1.30 -13.93 -36.32
CA HIS A 324 -0.07 -13.70 -35.91
C HIS A 324 0.06 -12.77 -34.73
N ASP A 325 -0.61 -11.62 -34.85
CA ASP A 325 -0.86 -10.67 -33.78
C ASP A 325 -1.16 -11.46 -32.51
N ALA A 326 -0.15 -11.59 -31.64
CA ALA A 326 -0.29 -12.34 -30.42
C ALA A 326 -1.40 -11.65 -29.64
N GLU A 327 -2.53 -12.34 -29.43
CA GLU A 327 -3.51 -11.88 -28.46
C GLU A 327 -2.73 -11.59 -27.16
N PRO A 328 -2.74 -10.35 -26.64
CA PRO A 328 -1.67 -9.88 -25.76
C PRO A 328 -1.52 -10.68 -24.47
N ASP A 329 -2.53 -11.45 -24.08
CA ASP A 329 -2.57 -12.18 -22.83
C ASP A 329 -3.41 -13.47 -23.04
N SER A 330 -2.78 -14.65 -23.07
CA SER A 330 -3.54 -15.90 -22.94
C SER A 330 -4.08 -15.99 -21.51
N TYR A 331 -5.39 -15.88 -21.34
CA TYR A 331 -6.07 -15.99 -20.04
C TYR A 331 -6.54 -17.43 -19.76
N SER A 332 -5.99 -18.44 -20.43
CA SER A 332 -6.47 -19.84 -20.34
C SER A 332 -6.55 -20.40 -18.91
N ASP A 333 -5.73 -19.91 -17.99
CA ASP A 333 -5.73 -20.32 -16.58
C ASP A 333 -6.91 -19.73 -15.78
N PHE A 334 -7.56 -18.69 -16.33
CA PHE A 334 -8.55 -17.83 -15.69
C PHE A 334 -9.87 -17.83 -16.48
N PRO A 335 -10.91 -18.55 -16.00
CA PRO A 335 -12.11 -18.81 -16.80
C PRO A 335 -12.98 -17.58 -17.07
N TYR A 336 -12.91 -16.56 -16.20
CA TYR A 336 -13.65 -15.31 -16.33
C TYR A 336 -12.70 -14.18 -16.71
N PRO A 337 -12.77 -13.59 -17.91
CA PRO A 337 -11.80 -12.57 -18.35
C PRO A 337 -12.10 -11.17 -17.79
N THR A 338 -13.34 -10.88 -17.40
CA THR A 338 -13.72 -9.57 -16.85
C THR A 338 -14.20 -9.63 -15.40
N ALA A 339 -14.08 -8.50 -14.72
CA ALA A 339 -14.56 -8.35 -13.34
C ALA A 339 -16.09 -8.48 -13.24
N LYS A 340 -16.81 -8.03 -14.27
CA LYS A 340 -18.28 -8.14 -14.31
C LYS A 340 -18.69 -9.60 -14.38
N GLU A 341 -18.10 -10.38 -15.29
CA GLU A 341 -18.41 -11.81 -15.42
C GLU A 341 -18.06 -12.59 -14.15
N ALA A 342 -16.90 -12.31 -13.53
CA ALA A 342 -16.52 -12.93 -12.27
C ALA A 342 -17.52 -12.57 -11.14
N SER A 343 -17.94 -11.31 -11.04
CA SER A 343 -18.92 -10.85 -10.05
C SER A 343 -20.30 -11.47 -10.28
N ASP A 344 -20.74 -11.56 -11.54
CA ASP A 344 -22.02 -12.16 -11.94
C ASP A 344 -21.99 -13.68 -11.66
N ALA A 345 -20.86 -14.37 -11.91
CA ALA A 345 -20.68 -15.78 -11.60
C ALA A 345 -20.84 -16.07 -10.10
N VAL A 346 -20.16 -15.31 -9.23
CA VAL A 346 -20.29 -15.47 -7.77
C VAL A 346 -21.71 -15.19 -7.31
N SER A 347 -22.35 -14.17 -7.89
CA SER A 347 -23.76 -13.84 -7.60
C SER A 347 -24.72 -14.96 -7.99
N ASN A 348 -24.35 -15.78 -8.97
CA ASN A 348 -25.08 -16.97 -9.41
C ASN A 348 -24.65 -18.26 -8.69
N GLY A 349 -23.88 -18.16 -7.60
CA GLY A 349 -23.51 -19.28 -6.74
C GLY A 349 -22.25 -20.05 -7.16
N VAL A 350 -21.45 -19.51 -8.09
CA VAL A 350 -20.14 -20.08 -8.42
C VAL A 350 -19.16 -19.80 -7.27
N SER A 351 -18.43 -20.83 -6.83
CA SER A 351 -17.42 -20.67 -5.78
C SER A 351 -16.26 -19.77 -6.22
N LEU A 352 -15.67 -19.05 -5.28
CA LEU A 352 -14.48 -18.25 -5.51
C LEU A 352 -13.26 -19.09 -5.96
N PHE A 353 -13.24 -20.39 -5.66
CA PHE A 353 -12.21 -21.31 -6.18
C PHE A 353 -12.31 -21.51 -7.69
N ASP A 354 -13.53 -21.54 -8.24
CA ASP A 354 -13.75 -21.65 -9.69
C ASP A 354 -13.45 -20.34 -10.42
N VAL A 355 -13.57 -19.20 -9.73
CA VAL A 355 -13.20 -17.88 -10.28
C VAL A 355 -11.69 -17.78 -10.51
N ARG A 356 -10.86 -18.49 -9.71
CA ARG A 356 -9.39 -18.46 -9.75
C ARG A 356 -8.85 -17.03 -9.68
N VAL A 357 -8.86 -16.45 -8.49
CA VAL A 357 -8.32 -15.10 -8.26
C VAL A 357 -6.81 -15.20 -8.07
N PRO A 358 -5.98 -14.40 -8.78
CA PRO A 358 -4.54 -14.41 -8.59
C PRO A 358 -4.11 -14.22 -7.13
N GLY A 359 -3.22 -15.11 -6.66
CA GLY A 359 -2.63 -15.01 -5.31
C GLY A 359 -3.59 -15.39 -4.18
N VAL A 360 -4.72 -16.01 -4.50
CA VAL A 360 -5.62 -16.66 -3.55
C VAL A 360 -5.29 -18.16 -3.53
N MET A 361 -5.37 -18.78 -2.35
CA MET A 361 -5.09 -20.22 -2.23
C MET A 361 -6.03 -21.03 -3.11
N THR A 362 -5.47 -22.04 -3.75
CA THR A 362 -6.20 -23.06 -4.49
C THR A 362 -7.02 -23.94 -3.55
N GLU A 363 -7.95 -24.67 -4.12
CA GLU A 363 -8.74 -25.65 -3.39
C GLU A 363 -7.87 -26.76 -2.80
N GLU A 364 -6.86 -27.22 -3.55
CA GLU A 364 -5.92 -28.24 -3.11
C GLU A 364 -5.14 -27.79 -1.88
N GLU A 365 -4.71 -26.52 -1.86
CA GLU A 365 -4.04 -25.93 -0.70
C GLU A 365 -4.99 -25.79 0.50
N ILE A 366 -6.25 -25.43 0.26
CA ILE A 366 -7.27 -25.32 1.32
C ILE A 366 -7.65 -26.68 1.90
N LYS A 367 -7.73 -27.73 1.08
CA LYS A 367 -7.98 -29.11 1.55
C LYS A 367 -6.87 -29.62 2.48
N GLN A 368 -5.66 -29.07 2.36
CA GLN A 368 -4.53 -29.38 3.24
C GLN A 368 -4.45 -28.47 4.48
N HIS A 369 -5.25 -27.41 4.52
CA HIS A 369 -5.32 -26.50 5.66
C HIS A 369 -6.23 -27.08 6.77
N PRO A 370 -5.87 -26.98 8.06
CA PRO A 370 -6.74 -27.37 9.18
C PRO A 370 -7.90 -26.37 9.33
N LEU A 371 -8.86 -26.39 8.40
CA LEU A 371 -9.96 -25.44 8.35
C LEU A 371 -10.90 -25.56 9.56
N GLY A 372 -11.01 -26.77 10.14
CA GLY A 372 -11.81 -27.04 11.34
C GLY A 372 -11.36 -26.24 12.56
N GLU A 373 -10.06 -25.93 12.68
CA GLU A 373 -9.49 -25.17 13.80
C GLU A 373 -9.81 -23.66 13.75
N GLN A 374 -10.47 -23.19 12.68
CA GLN A 374 -10.73 -21.77 12.50
C GLN A 374 -11.64 -21.23 13.60
N ARG A 375 -11.25 -20.10 14.19
CA ARG A 375 -12.03 -19.46 15.25
C ARG A 375 -13.16 -18.64 14.67
N ILE A 376 -14.37 -18.86 15.19
CA ILE A 376 -15.62 -18.28 14.72
C ILE A 376 -16.28 -17.51 15.86
N SER A 377 -16.82 -16.33 15.58
CA SER A 377 -17.61 -15.55 16.53
C SER A 377 -19.11 -15.78 16.34
N GLY A 378 -19.83 -16.15 17.40
CA GLY A 378 -21.30 -16.26 17.42
C GLY A 378 -21.88 -15.94 18.80
N ARG A 379 -22.99 -15.20 18.88
CA ARG A 379 -23.66 -14.83 20.16
C ARG A 379 -22.70 -14.28 21.25
N ASN A 380 -21.71 -13.47 20.86
CA ASN A 380 -20.65 -12.92 21.72
C ASN A 380 -19.69 -13.97 22.34
N GLN A 381 -19.65 -15.19 21.80
CA GLN A 381 -18.71 -16.24 22.16
C GLN A 381 -17.83 -16.61 20.96
N VAL A 382 -16.70 -17.24 21.23
CA VAL A 382 -15.80 -17.77 20.20
C VAL A 382 -15.86 -19.28 20.24
N PHE A 383 -16.06 -19.90 19.08
CA PHE A 383 -16.11 -21.34 18.86
C PHE A 383 -14.99 -21.76 17.90
N VAL A 384 -14.61 -23.02 17.96
CA VAL A 384 -13.82 -23.67 16.91
C VAL A 384 -14.80 -24.17 15.84
N ALA A 385 -14.44 -24.04 14.57
CA ALA A 385 -15.38 -24.26 13.47
C ALA A 385 -15.93 -25.70 13.44
N GLU A 386 -15.08 -26.69 13.73
CA GLU A 386 -15.48 -28.11 13.77
C GLU A 386 -16.47 -28.47 14.89
N ASP A 387 -16.53 -27.67 15.96
CA ASP A 387 -17.49 -27.87 17.06
C ASP A 387 -18.92 -27.41 16.69
N LEU A 388 -19.09 -26.76 15.54
CA LEU A 388 -20.38 -26.24 15.11
C LEU A 388 -21.16 -27.31 14.35
N MET A 389 -22.41 -27.57 14.73
CA MET A 389 -23.32 -28.48 14.00
C MET A 389 -23.44 -28.16 12.50
N ALA A 390 -23.32 -26.87 12.12
CA ALA A 390 -23.36 -26.44 10.73
C ALA A 390 -22.10 -26.81 9.92
N TRP A 391 -21.06 -27.35 10.56
CA TRP A 391 -19.79 -27.72 9.95
C TRP A 391 -19.80 -29.10 9.27
N GLU A 392 -20.36 -30.11 9.93
CA GLU A 392 -20.23 -31.52 9.51
C GLU A 392 -20.83 -31.80 8.12
N GLY A 393 -21.92 -31.12 7.76
CA GLY A 393 -22.61 -31.31 6.49
C GLY A 393 -22.23 -30.38 5.33
N GLY A 394 -21.29 -29.44 5.54
CA GLY A 394 -20.90 -28.46 4.52
C GLY A 394 -19.75 -28.94 3.63
N ASP A 395 -19.71 -28.46 2.38
CA ASP A 395 -18.59 -28.59 1.46
C ASP A 395 -17.79 -27.28 1.36
N ILE A 396 -16.55 -27.32 0.86
CA ILE A 396 -15.73 -26.11 0.69
C ILE A 396 -16.12 -25.29 -0.55
N ARG A 397 -16.87 -25.87 -1.51
CA ARG A 397 -17.28 -25.23 -2.76
C ARG A 397 -18.71 -24.71 -2.75
N ASP A 398 -19.49 -24.97 -1.71
CA ASP A 398 -20.87 -24.55 -1.64
C ASP A 398 -21.04 -23.27 -0.79
N GLY A 399 -22.26 -22.73 -0.75
CA GLY A 399 -22.60 -21.59 0.10
C GLY A 399 -22.75 -21.93 1.58
N SER A 400 -22.31 -23.12 2.03
CA SER A 400 -22.40 -23.51 3.43
C SER A 400 -21.46 -22.68 4.30
N PHE A 401 -21.64 -22.83 5.61
CA PHE A 401 -20.74 -22.27 6.60
C PHE A 401 -19.27 -22.67 6.36
N LYS A 402 -19.03 -23.92 5.93
CA LYS A 402 -17.69 -24.43 5.62
C LYS A 402 -17.13 -23.79 4.36
N GLY A 403 -17.92 -23.69 3.29
CA GLY A 403 -17.50 -23.06 2.03
C GLY A 403 -17.14 -21.59 2.21
N ILE A 404 -17.98 -20.82 2.90
CA ILE A 404 -17.69 -19.41 3.20
C ILE A 404 -16.40 -19.27 4.04
N THR A 405 -16.20 -20.16 5.03
CA THR A 405 -14.96 -20.17 5.83
C THR A 405 -13.74 -20.50 4.97
N ALA A 406 -13.86 -21.50 4.08
CA ALA A 406 -12.81 -21.92 3.17
C ALA A 406 -12.37 -20.78 2.24
N GLU A 407 -13.33 -20.12 1.59
CA GLU A 407 -13.07 -18.98 0.71
C GLU A 407 -12.42 -17.81 1.47
N PHE A 408 -12.92 -17.49 2.67
CA PHE A 408 -12.32 -16.43 3.48
C PHE A 408 -10.87 -16.75 3.84
N VAL A 409 -10.59 -17.97 4.32
CA VAL A 409 -9.23 -18.42 4.67
C VAL A 409 -8.30 -18.40 3.45
N ALA A 410 -8.78 -18.81 2.28
CA ALA A 410 -7.99 -18.76 1.04
C ALA A 410 -7.51 -17.35 0.69
N PHE A 411 -8.40 -16.37 0.89
CA PHE A 411 -8.14 -14.96 0.66
C PHE A 411 -7.20 -14.35 1.70
N LEU A 412 -7.35 -14.73 2.96
CA LEU A 412 -6.49 -14.27 4.05
C LEU A 412 -5.09 -14.89 4.00
N GLY A 413 -4.99 -16.15 3.55
CA GLY A 413 -3.81 -16.98 3.69
C GLY A 413 -3.68 -17.61 5.09
N PRO A 414 -2.89 -18.69 5.21
CA PRO A 414 -2.87 -19.54 6.39
C PRO A 414 -2.39 -18.81 7.65
N ASP A 415 -1.37 -17.96 7.53
CA ASP A 415 -0.76 -17.28 8.69
C ASP A 415 -1.67 -16.20 9.28
N VAL A 416 -2.41 -15.49 8.42
CA VAL A 416 -3.37 -14.47 8.84
C VAL A 416 -4.63 -15.11 9.38
N ALA A 417 -5.14 -16.15 8.70
CA ALA A 417 -6.36 -16.87 9.08
C ALA A 417 -6.33 -17.37 10.54
N LYS A 418 -5.20 -17.96 10.96
CA LYS A 418 -5.00 -18.45 12.34
C LYS A 418 -5.13 -17.35 13.40
N GLN A 419 -4.78 -16.11 13.05
CA GLN A 419 -4.76 -14.99 13.97
C GLN A 419 -6.10 -14.26 14.09
N VAL A 420 -7.04 -14.49 13.17
CA VAL A 420 -8.33 -13.81 13.17
C VAL A 420 -9.46 -14.69 13.72
N VAL A 421 -10.54 -14.02 14.12
CA VAL A 421 -11.82 -14.65 14.45
C VAL A 421 -12.82 -14.21 13.39
N ILE A 422 -13.45 -15.17 12.72
CA ILE A 422 -14.40 -14.89 11.63
C ILE A 422 -15.78 -14.62 12.23
N GLY A 423 -16.35 -13.46 11.94
CA GLY A 423 -17.72 -13.13 12.30
C GLY A 423 -18.67 -13.29 11.11
N PHE A 424 -19.71 -14.09 11.29
CA PHE A 424 -20.84 -14.15 10.38
C PHE A 424 -21.87 -13.14 10.90
N GLY A 425 -22.13 -12.11 10.09
CA GLY A 425 -22.96 -10.97 10.46
C GLY A 425 -24.44 -11.31 10.46
#